data_AF-A0A355WKT8-F1
#
_entry.id   AF-A0A355WKT8-F1
#
_cell.length_a   1.000
_cell.length_b   1.000
_cell.length_c   1.000
_cell.angle_alpha   90.00
_cell.angle_beta   90.00
_cell.angle_gamma   90.00
#
_symmetry.space_group_name_H-M   'P 1'
#
loop_
_entity.id
_entity.type
_entity.pdbx_description
1 polymer ?
#
loop_
_entity_poly.entity_id
_entity_poly.type
_entity_poly.pdbx_seq_one_letter_code
_entity_poly.pdbx_strand_id
1 'polypeptide(L)'
;MVEGRGNEGASHVQLNRFILLPILAALLISCAKKEEILDGQRFDIRTPLDQAVPTLNGVSPSANVINRTIPIKLPAAKNLANWTHRNSGADHAAPNLALAANLTHIWSANIGNGNDRKHRITSDPIVSGGMIFTLDAESRVMAHSTDGKPVWQRSLTPGIEKSDEASGGGLAYESGVIYATTGFGVLTALRATDGSVLWEQKLGAPVTAAPMVSKGRVYVVSRDNRAWAINTKNGRVDWQQQSTTADAG
;
A
#
# COMPACT_ATOMS: atom_id res chain seq x y z
N MET A 1 -90.55 -4.31 -5.83
CA MET A 1 -89.91 -3.79 -7.04
C MET A 1 -88.41 -3.71 -6.74
N VAL A 2 -87.59 -4.31 -7.60
CA VAL A 2 -86.10 -4.34 -7.60
C VAL A 2 -85.47 -5.27 -6.53
N GLU A 3 -85.06 -6.53 -6.83
CA GLU A 3 -83.81 -6.99 -7.52
C GLU A 3 -82.60 -6.99 -6.55
N GLY A 4 -81.76 -8.01 -6.40
CA GLY A 4 -81.59 -9.33 -7.01
C GLY A 4 -80.70 -10.18 -6.09
N ARG A 5 -80.77 -11.51 -6.23
CA ARG A 5 -79.89 -12.48 -5.55
C ARG A 5 -78.55 -12.56 -6.30
N GLY A 6 -77.45 -12.33 -5.60
CA GLY A 6 -76.08 -12.51 -6.09
C GLY A 6 -75.21 -13.13 -5.00
N ASN A 7 -74.54 -14.22 -5.37
CA ASN A 7 -73.66 -15.11 -4.62
C ASN A 7 -72.36 -14.41 -4.20
N GLU A 8 -71.68 -14.84 -3.14
CA GLU A 8 -70.22 -15.09 -3.11
C GLU A 8 -69.73 -15.49 -1.71
N GLY A 9 -69.18 -16.70 -1.62
CA GLY A 9 -68.52 -17.24 -0.44
C GLY A 9 -67.11 -16.68 -0.29
N ALA A 10 -66.85 -16.04 0.85
CA ALA A 10 -65.50 -15.68 1.26
C ALA A 10 -64.73 -16.93 1.72
N SER A 11 -63.89 -17.48 0.84
CA SER A 11 -62.86 -18.45 1.24
C SER A 11 -61.61 -17.68 1.67
N HIS A 12 -61.40 -17.60 2.99
CA HIS A 12 -60.14 -17.15 3.57
C HIS A 12 -59.03 -18.17 3.25
N VAL A 13 -58.19 -17.87 2.27
CA VAL A 13 -56.93 -18.60 2.04
C VAL A 13 -55.95 -18.20 3.14
N GLN A 14 -55.81 -19.05 4.15
CA GLN A 14 -54.72 -19.01 5.13
C GLN A 14 -53.40 -19.27 4.38
N LEU A 15 -52.67 -18.19 4.04
CA LEU A 15 -51.36 -18.28 3.41
C LEU A 15 -50.38 -18.89 4.43
N ASN A 16 -50.02 -20.16 4.22
CA ASN A 16 -49.21 -20.96 5.13
C ASN A 16 -47.79 -20.37 5.26
N ARG A 17 -47.52 -19.66 6.36
CA ARG A 17 -46.20 -19.07 6.71
C ARG A 17 -45.05 -20.07 6.77
N PHE A 18 -45.32 -21.38 6.71
CA PHE A 18 -44.31 -22.44 6.70
C PHE A 18 -43.70 -22.74 5.31
N ILE A 19 -44.24 -22.19 4.22
CA ILE A 19 -43.73 -22.46 2.85
C ILE A 19 -42.72 -21.40 2.37
N LEU A 20 -42.69 -20.21 2.99
CA LEU A 20 -41.77 -19.12 2.60
C LEU A 20 -40.34 -19.29 3.13
N LEU A 21 -40.13 -19.96 4.28
CA LEU A 21 -38.80 -20.22 4.83
C LEU A 21 -37.91 -21.17 3.99
N PRO A 22 -38.39 -22.30 3.45
CA PRO A 22 -37.53 -23.19 2.67
C PRO A 22 -37.15 -22.58 1.30
N ILE A 23 -37.98 -21.69 0.75
CA ILE A 23 -37.68 -21.00 -0.53
C ILE A 23 -36.59 -19.94 -0.32
N LEU A 24 -36.59 -19.22 0.81
CA LEU A 24 -35.53 -18.26 1.15
C LEU A 24 -34.19 -18.95 1.48
N ALA A 25 -34.23 -20.14 2.09
CA ALA A 25 -33.04 -20.96 2.33
C ALA A 25 -32.45 -21.55 1.03
N ALA A 26 -33.29 -21.90 0.06
CA ALA A 26 -32.85 -22.40 -1.25
C ALA A 26 -32.21 -21.32 -2.13
N LEU A 27 -32.61 -20.05 -1.98
CA LEU A 27 -32.04 -18.90 -2.71
C LEU A 27 -30.64 -18.48 -2.22
N LEU A 28 -30.22 -18.91 -1.02
CA LEU A 28 -28.90 -18.57 -0.46
C LEU A 28 -27.77 -19.50 -0.93
N ILE A 29 -28.07 -20.60 -1.63
CA ILE A 29 -27.08 -21.60 -2.05
C ILE A 29 -26.47 -21.26 -3.43
N SER A 30 -26.99 -20.26 -4.16
CA SER A 30 -26.70 -20.10 -5.59
C SER A 30 -25.61 -19.09 -5.96
N CYS A 31 -24.88 -18.47 -5.02
CA CYS A 31 -23.91 -17.41 -5.38
C CYS A 31 -22.44 -17.69 -5.02
N ALA A 32 -22.09 -18.84 -4.45
CA ALA A 32 -20.68 -19.22 -4.34
C ALA A 32 -20.23 -19.79 -5.68
N LYS A 33 -19.43 -19.02 -6.45
CA LYS A 33 -18.68 -19.60 -7.57
C LYS A 33 -17.90 -20.78 -7.01
N LYS A 34 -18.10 -21.96 -7.60
CA LYS A 34 -17.41 -23.19 -7.21
C LYS A 34 -15.91 -22.88 -7.18
N GLU A 35 -15.32 -22.88 -6.00
CA GLU A 35 -13.89 -22.69 -5.85
C GLU A 35 -13.22 -23.80 -6.67
N GLU A 36 -12.36 -23.39 -7.61
CA GLU A 36 -11.60 -24.34 -8.40
C GLU A 36 -10.55 -24.95 -7.46
N ILE A 37 -10.94 -26.05 -6.81
CA ILE A 37 -10.02 -26.84 -6.01
C ILE A 37 -8.99 -27.36 -7.00
N LEU A 38 -7.76 -26.85 -6.88
CA LEU A 38 -6.63 -27.38 -7.63
C LEU A 38 -6.50 -28.86 -7.24
N ASP A 39 -6.83 -29.73 -8.19
CA ASP A 39 -6.69 -31.16 -8.05
C ASP A 39 -5.21 -31.53 -8.03
N GLY A 40 -4.82 -32.41 -7.10
CA GLY A 40 -3.44 -32.88 -6.97
C GLY A 40 -2.99 -33.06 -5.54
N GLN A 41 -1.90 -33.81 -5.37
CA GLN A 41 -1.25 -33.97 -4.07
C GLN A 41 -0.65 -32.63 -3.62
N ARG A 42 -1.02 -32.17 -2.42
CA ARG A 42 -0.40 -31.02 -1.79
C ARG A 42 0.86 -31.46 -1.05
N PHE A 43 1.97 -30.83 -1.34
CA PHE A 43 3.23 -31.04 -0.65
C PHE A 43 3.46 -29.94 0.40
N ASP A 44 4.15 -30.27 1.47
CA ASP A 44 4.60 -29.28 2.46
C ASP A 44 5.66 -28.37 1.81
N ILE A 45 5.78 -27.12 2.26
CA ILE A 45 6.77 -26.15 1.73
C ILE A 45 8.20 -26.66 1.92
N ARG A 46 8.42 -27.55 2.88
CA ARG A 46 9.72 -28.18 3.19
C ARG A 46 9.86 -29.59 2.62
N THR A 47 8.86 -30.10 1.89
CA THR A 47 9.00 -31.40 1.21
C THR A 47 10.19 -31.33 0.26
N PRO A 48 11.14 -32.28 0.34
CA PRO A 48 12.25 -32.37 -0.61
C PRO A 48 11.76 -32.33 -2.06
N LEU A 49 12.44 -31.55 -2.91
CA LEU A 49 12.00 -31.26 -4.28
C LEU A 49 11.86 -32.53 -5.13
N ASP A 50 12.67 -33.54 -4.87
CA ASP A 50 12.63 -34.87 -5.48
C ASP A 50 11.38 -35.68 -5.12
N GLN A 51 10.80 -35.41 -3.94
CA GLN A 51 9.55 -36.02 -3.48
C GLN A 51 8.31 -35.25 -3.93
N ALA A 52 8.42 -33.92 -4.01
CA ALA A 52 7.33 -33.06 -4.50
C ALA A 52 7.20 -33.08 -6.03
N VAL A 53 8.31 -33.28 -6.73
CA VAL A 53 8.39 -33.30 -8.19
C VAL A 53 9.35 -34.42 -8.62
N PRO A 54 8.86 -35.67 -8.74
CA PRO A 54 9.72 -36.82 -9.04
C PRO A 54 10.46 -36.68 -10.37
N THR A 55 9.78 -36.13 -11.38
CA THR A 55 10.31 -35.86 -12.72
C THR A 55 9.61 -34.66 -13.34
N LEU A 56 10.38 -33.69 -13.85
CA LEU A 56 9.89 -32.68 -14.79
C LEU A 56 10.41 -33.07 -16.19
N ASN A 57 9.53 -33.36 -17.15
CA ASN A 57 9.91 -33.82 -18.51
C ASN A 57 10.86 -35.03 -18.53
N GLY A 58 10.67 -36.01 -17.61
CA GLY A 58 11.50 -37.22 -17.54
C GLY A 58 12.87 -37.03 -16.87
N VAL A 59 13.18 -35.84 -16.36
CA VAL A 59 14.40 -35.56 -15.59
C VAL A 59 14.03 -35.29 -14.13
N SER A 60 14.66 -35.99 -13.19
CA SER A 60 14.49 -35.66 -11.78
C SER A 60 15.13 -34.29 -11.49
N PRO A 61 14.42 -33.32 -10.88
CA PRO A 61 14.93 -31.97 -10.65
C PRO A 61 16.22 -31.92 -9.82
N SER A 62 16.45 -32.97 -9.03
CA SER A 62 17.60 -33.16 -8.15
C SER A 62 18.72 -34.01 -8.76
N ALA A 63 18.52 -34.61 -9.95
CA ALA A 63 19.41 -35.63 -10.53
C ALA A 63 20.87 -35.17 -10.75
N ASN A 64 21.18 -33.87 -10.68
CA ASN A 64 22.53 -33.36 -10.90
C ASN A 64 22.88 -32.14 -10.03
N VAL A 65 22.25 -31.97 -8.87
CA VAL A 65 22.61 -30.87 -7.94
C VAL A 65 23.85 -31.27 -7.14
N ILE A 66 25.02 -31.07 -7.74
CA ILE A 66 26.31 -31.23 -7.04
C ILE A 66 26.59 -29.92 -6.30
N ASN A 67 26.69 -30.00 -4.96
CA ASN A 67 27.14 -28.88 -4.15
C ASN A 67 28.57 -28.50 -4.60
N ARG A 68 28.70 -27.28 -5.12
CA ARG A 68 29.99 -26.74 -5.57
C ARG A 68 30.24 -25.38 -4.94
N THR A 69 31.49 -25.16 -4.55
CA THR A 69 31.95 -23.86 -4.10
C THR A 69 32.28 -23.02 -5.32
N ILE A 70 31.41 -22.08 -5.67
CA ILE A 70 31.66 -21.11 -6.75
C ILE A 70 32.03 -19.78 -6.10
N PRO A 71 33.17 -19.15 -6.47
CA PRO A 71 33.50 -17.83 -5.97
C PRO A 71 32.43 -16.82 -6.40
N ILE A 72 31.92 -16.04 -5.44
CA ILE A 72 30.99 -14.95 -5.71
C ILE A 72 31.81 -13.67 -5.82
N LYS A 73 31.60 -12.91 -6.91
CA LYS A 73 32.15 -11.57 -7.07
C LYS A 73 31.02 -10.55 -6.92
N LEU A 74 31.07 -9.78 -5.84
CA LEU A 74 30.14 -8.68 -5.64
C LEU A 74 30.54 -7.45 -6.48
N PRO A 75 29.58 -6.64 -6.95
CA PRO A 75 29.88 -5.31 -7.49
C PRO A 75 30.63 -4.45 -6.48
N ALA A 76 31.38 -3.44 -6.94
CA ALA A 76 32.02 -2.48 -6.05
C ALA A 76 30.98 -1.76 -5.17
N ALA A 77 31.33 -1.52 -3.91
CA ALA A 77 30.49 -0.79 -2.98
C ALA A 77 30.33 0.69 -3.41
N LYS A 78 29.14 1.26 -3.24
CA LYS A 78 28.80 2.61 -3.69
C LYS A 78 28.22 3.45 -2.56
N ASN A 79 28.67 4.70 -2.45
CA ASN A 79 27.99 5.72 -1.66
C ASN A 79 26.88 6.35 -2.50
N LEU A 80 25.68 6.52 -1.92
CA LEU A 80 24.58 7.22 -2.57
C LEU A 80 24.36 8.57 -1.88
N ALA A 81 24.47 9.65 -2.66
CA ALA A 81 24.09 10.99 -2.19
C ALA A 81 22.56 11.21 -2.23
N ASN A 82 21.83 10.34 -2.96
CA ASN A 82 20.39 10.43 -3.12
C ASN A 82 19.73 9.10 -2.74
N TRP A 83 18.71 9.19 -1.89
CA TRP A 83 17.84 8.12 -1.44
C TRP A 83 16.39 8.61 -1.61
N THR A 84 15.90 8.59 -2.84
CA THR A 84 14.70 9.33 -3.25
C THR A 84 13.39 8.66 -2.85
N HIS A 85 13.43 7.36 -2.60
CA HIS A 85 12.29 6.51 -2.27
C HIS A 85 12.69 5.55 -1.16
N ARG A 86 11.72 4.87 -0.56
CA ARG A 86 12.00 3.67 0.24
C ARG A 86 12.85 2.70 -0.59
N ASN A 87 13.83 2.07 0.03
CA ASN A 87 14.79 1.19 -0.65
C ASN A 87 15.58 1.86 -1.81
N SER A 88 16.11 3.07 -1.56
CA SER A 88 17.04 3.86 -2.38
C SER A 88 16.46 4.68 -3.54
N GLY A 89 15.70 4.06 -4.44
CA GLY A 89 15.29 4.67 -5.70
C GLY A 89 13.96 4.16 -6.20
N ALA A 90 13.52 4.70 -7.33
CA ALA A 90 12.23 4.37 -7.95
C ALA A 90 12.13 2.88 -8.35
N ASP A 91 13.25 2.21 -8.61
CA ASP A 91 13.29 0.77 -8.90
C ASP A 91 13.25 -0.10 -7.63
N HIS A 92 13.30 0.52 -6.44
CA HIS A 92 13.43 -0.15 -5.16
C HIS A 92 14.57 -1.19 -5.14
N ALA A 93 15.68 -0.91 -5.81
CA ALA A 93 16.79 -1.85 -5.96
C ALA A 93 18.10 -1.22 -5.50
N ALA A 94 18.31 -1.18 -4.18
CA ALA A 94 19.57 -0.70 -3.61
C ALA A 94 20.77 -1.49 -4.14
N PRO A 95 21.86 -0.83 -4.59
CA PRO A 95 23.06 -1.50 -5.05
C PRO A 95 23.87 -2.06 -3.88
N ASN A 96 25.09 -2.56 -4.13
CA ASN A 96 26.04 -2.82 -3.05
C ASN A 96 26.42 -1.50 -2.36
N LEU A 97 25.75 -1.14 -1.26
CA LEU A 97 25.96 0.12 -0.56
C LEU A 97 27.26 0.08 0.24
N ALA A 98 28.04 1.15 0.15
CA ALA A 98 29.22 1.33 1.00
C ALA A 98 28.78 1.67 2.42
N LEU A 99 29.37 0.98 3.40
CA LEU A 99 29.19 1.25 4.83
C LEU A 99 30.56 1.23 5.49
N ALA A 100 30.80 2.16 6.41
CA ALA A 100 32.04 2.18 7.17
C ALA A 100 32.14 0.96 8.10
N ALA A 101 33.34 0.40 8.26
CA ALA A 101 33.57 -0.75 9.13
C ALA A 101 33.34 -0.43 10.62
N ASN A 102 33.54 0.84 11.01
CA ASN A 102 33.29 1.33 12.36
C ASN A 102 32.31 2.51 12.28
N LEU A 103 31.14 2.35 12.89
CA LEU A 103 30.12 3.39 12.93
C LEU A 103 30.28 4.22 14.21
N THR A 104 30.39 5.54 14.04
CA THR A 104 30.34 6.50 15.13
C THR A 104 29.15 7.43 14.94
N HIS A 105 28.51 7.83 16.04
CA HIS A 105 27.45 8.83 15.99
C HIS A 105 28.01 10.17 15.51
N ILE A 106 27.46 10.73 14.42
CA ILE A 106 27.87 12.02 13.87
C ILE A 106 27.00 13.13 14.47
N TRP A 107 25.68 13.00 14.34
CA TRP A 107 24.69 13.94 14.86
C TRP A 107 23.32 13.26 15.03
N SER A 108 22.45 13.90 15.81
CA SER A 108 21.04 13.56 15.94
C SER A 108 20.19 14.82 15.79
N ALA A 109 19.04 14.72 15.13
CA ALA A 109 18.10 15.82 14.97
C ALA A 109 16.71 15.40 15.44
N ASN A 110 15.92 16.36 15.93
CA ASN A 110 14.52 16.15 16.27
C ASN A 110 13.69 16.15 14.96
N ILE A 111 13.00 15.03 14.70
CA ILE A 111 12.18 14.85 13.49
C ILE A 111 10.68 14.93 13.76
N GLY A 112 10.28 15.48 14.91
CA GLY A 112 8.89 15.70 15.27
C GLY A 112 8.37 14.68 16.28
N ASN A 113 7.08 14.34 16.17
CA ASN A 113 6.40 13.45 17.09
C ASN A 113 6.76 11.98 16.80
N GLY A 114 7.16 11.26 17.86
CA GLY A 114 7.51 9.84 17.79
C GLY A 114 6.30 8.91 17.85
N ASN A 115 6.57 7.59 17.91
CA ASN A 115 5.54 6.56 18.08
C ASN A 115 4.83 6.69 19.43
N ASP A 116 3.52 6.46 19.43
CA ASP A 116 2.72 6.26 20.64
C ASP A 116 1.77 5.05 20.49
N ARG A 117 0.74 4.96 21.34
CA ARG A 117 -0.25 3.86 21.31
C ARG A 117 -1.11 3.88 20.04
N LYS A 118 -1.40 5.04 19.48
CA LYS A 118 -2.27 5.28 18.33
C LYS A 118 -1.50 5.55 17.04
N HIS A 119 -0.35 6.21 17.14
CA HIS A 119 0.41 6.73 16.00
C HIS A 119 1.75 6.04 15.84
N ARG A 120 2.12 5.80 14.58
CA ARG A 120 3.37 5.18 14.18
C ARG A 120 4.03 5.96 13.05
N ILE A 121 5.33 6.19 13.18
CA ILE A 121 6.22 6.54 12.08
C ILE A 121 6.37 5.30 11.20
N THR A 122 5.76 5.34 10.02
CA THR A 122 5.88 4.29 8.99
C THR A 122 6.71 4.72 7.80
N SER A 123 7.07 6.01 7.71
CA SER A 123 7.85 6.54 6.62
C SER A 123 9.34 6.29 6.85
N ASP A 124 10.00 5.79 5.82
CA ASP A 124 11.45 5.83 5.74
C ASP A 124 11.90 7.29 5.46
N PRO A 125 13.04 7.75 6.00
CA PRO A 125 13.62 9.02 5.60
C PRO A 125 14.07 8.94 4.13
N ILE A 126 13.96 10.06 3.42
CA ILE A 126 14.50 10.20 2.05
C ILE A 126 15.53 11.32 2.01
N VAL A 127 16.51 11.21 1.13
CA VAL A 127 17.62 12.16 1.00
C VAL A 127 17.77 12.58 -0.45
N SER A 128 17.71 13.89 -0.73
CA SER A 128 18.06 14.40 -2.06
C SER A 128 18.31 15.90 -2.01
N GLY A 129 19.06 16.43 -2.98
CA GLY A 129 19.33 17.86 -3.07
C GLY A 129 20.04 18.44 -1.85
N GLY A 130 20.84 17.64 -1.12
CA GLY A 130 21.54 18.07 0.10
C GLY A 130 20.65 18.18 1.34
N MET A 131 19.42 17.64 1.29
CA MET A 131 18.48 17.63 2.41
C MET A 131 18.00 16.22 2.73
N ILE A 132 17.64 16.03 3.99
CA ILE A 132 17.02 14.83 4.57
C ILE A 132 15.58 15.21 4.89
N PHE A 133 14.62 14.43 4.39
CA PHE A 133 13.20 14.63 4.64
C PHE A 133 12.62 13.48 5.44
N THR A 134 11.85 13.82 6.46
CA THR A 134 11.20 12.87 7.37
C THR A 134 9.72 13.19 7.52
N LEU A 135 8.92 12.17 7.81
CA LEU A 135 7.50 12.30 8.14
C LEU A 135 7.29 11.71 9.53
N ASP A 136 6.83 12.55 10.45
CA ASP A 136 6.61 12.14 11.84
C ASP A 136 5.29 11.39 12.03
N ALA A 137 5.00 10.97 13.26
CA ALA A 137 3.83 10.15 13.57
C ALA A 137 2.48 10.89 13.38
N GLU A 138 2.50 12.22 13.34
CA GLU A 138 1.31 13.10 13.26
C GLU A 138 1.22 13.86 11.93
N SER A 139 1.78 13.27 10.87
CA SER A 139 1.72 13.81 9.51
C SER A 139 2.43 15.16 9.32
N ARG A 140 3.49 15.45 10.07
CA ARG A 140 4.37 16.60 9.79
C ARG A 140 5.61 16.17 9.03
N VAL A 141 5.85 16.82 7.89
CA VAL A 141 7.09 16.70 7.13
C VAL A 141 8.12 17.66 7.70
N MET A 142 9.34 17.18 7.91
CA MET A 142 10.49 18.01 8.30
C MET A 142 11.62 17.86 7.30
N ALA A 143 12.32 18.96 7.04
CA ALA A 143 13.54 18.99 6.26
C ALA A 143 14.72 19.41 7.12
N HIS A 144 15.81 18.66 7.00
CA HIS A 144 17.07 18.95 7.63
C HIS A 144 18.17 18.99 6.57
N SER A 145 19.21 19.78 6.77
CA SER A 145 20.46 19.63 6.01
C SER A 145 21.16 18.32 6.39
N THR A 146 22.13 17.90 5.57
CA THR A 146 22.89 16.64 5.82
C THR A 146 23.77 16.67 7.08
N ASP A 147 23.97 17.84 7.69
CA ASP A 147 24.60 18.02 9.01
C ASP A 147 23.57 18.12 10.16
N GLY A 148 22.28 17.88 9.89
CA GLY A 148 21.23 17.75 10.90
C GLY A 148 20.55 19.06 11.31
N LYS A 149 20.86 20.19 10.68
CA LYS A 149 20.21 21.47 11.02
C LYS A 149 18.79 21.53 10.43
N PRO A 150 17.78 21.97 11.19
CA PRO A 150 16.43 22.11 10.67
C PRO A 150 16.38 23.22 9.62
N VAL A 151 15.70 22.96 8.50
CA VAL A 151 15.51 23.91 7.40
C VAL A 151 14.08 24.41 7.35
N TRP A 152 13.11 23.49 7.27
CA TRP A 152 11.68 23.82 7.30
C TRP A 152 10.87 22.64 7.85
N GLN A 153 9.62 22.93 8.22
CA GLN A 153 8.63 21.92 8.59
C GLN A 153 7.25 22.29 8.05
N ARG A 154 6.41 21.28 7.79
CA ARG A 154 5.06 21.45 7.28
C ARG A 154 4.11 20.40 7.87
N SER A 155 3.05 20.85 8.53
CA SER A 155 1.94 19.95 8.88
C SER A 155 1.11 19.63 7.62
N LEU A 156 0.77 18.36 7.45
CA LEU A 156 -0.11 17.86 6.40
C LEU A 156 -1.50 17.46 6.95
N THR A 157 -1.80 17.81 8.20
CA THR A 157 -3.15 17.68 8.75
C THR A 157 -4.09 18.63 7.99
N PRO A 158 -5.17 18.12 7.36
CA PRO A 158 -6.16 18.98 6.70
C PRO A 158 -6.82 19.92 7.72
N GLY A 159 -7.14 21.15 7.32
CA GLY A 159 -7.51 22.22 8.27
C GLY A 159 -8.77 22.01 9.13
N ILE A 160 -9.61 21.02 8.82
CA ILE A 160 -10.79 20.65 9.62
C ILE A 160 -10.53 19.44 10.53
N GLU A 161 -9.42 18.73 10.32
CA GLU A 161 -9.05 17.51 11.03
C GLU A 161 -8.05 17.85 12.14
N LYS A 162 -7.94 16.97 13.13
CA LYS A 162 -6.91 17.04 14.17
C LYS A 162 -5.72 16.18 13.78
N SER A 163 -4.52 16.56 14.25
CA SER A 163 -3.29 15.83 13.91
C SER A 163 -3.28 14.39 14.43
N ASP A 164 -4.09 14.08 15.45
CA ASP A 164 -4.19 12.76 16.08
C ASP A 164 -5.31 11.85 15.52
N GLU A 165 -5.93 12.24 14.40
CA GLU A 165 -7.01 11.49 13.76
C GLU A 165 -6.51 10.49 12.70
N ALA A 166 -5.23 10.57 12.31
CA ALA A 166 -4.64 9.66 11.34
C ALA A 166 -3.19 9.27 11.67
N SER A 167 -2.77 8.09 11.22
CA SER A 167 -1.40 7.59 11.38
C SER A 167 -0.87 7.03 10.08
N GLY A 168 0.45 7.14 9.92
CA GLY A 168 1.20 6.57 8.81
C GLY A 168 1.18 7.41 7.55
N GLY A 169 1.76 6.87 6.49
CA GLY A 169 2.07 7.60 5.27
C GLY A 169 3.48 7.30 4.82
N GLY A 170 3.97 8.08 3.85
CA GLY A 170 5.36 8.02 3.45
C GLY A 170 5.75 9.10 2.45
N LEU A 171 7.03 9.13 2.14
CA LEU A 171 7.64 10.15 1.28
C LEU A 171 8.28 9.53 0.05
N ALA A 172 8.26 10.30 -1.05
CA ALA A 172 9.10 10.10 -2.21
C ALA A 172 9.56 11.45 -2.77
N TYR A 173 10.64 11.44 -3.56
CA TYR A 173 11.20 12.64 -4.18
C TYR A 173 11.41 12.43 -5.68
N GLU A 174 11.00 13.41 -6.49
CA GLU A 174 11.39 13.51 -7.90
C GLU A 174 11.57 15.00 -8.26
N SER A 175 12.70 15.34 -8.90
CA SER A 175 12.92 16.65 -9.53
C SER A 175 12.63 17.88 -8.66
N GLY A 176 13.03 17.87 -7.38
CA GLY A 176 12.85 19.01 -6.47
C GLY A 176 11.48 19.06 -5.78
N VAL A 177 10.67 18.02 -5.96
CA VAL A 177 9.34 17.90 -5.35
C VAL A 177 9.31 16.68 -4.43
N ILE A 178 8.75 16.87 -3.25
CA ILE A 178 8.45 15.80 -2.30
C ILE A 178 6.98 15.45 -2.45
N TYR A 179 6.70 14.17 -2.55
CA TYR A 179 5.35 13.63 -2.58
C TYR A 179 5.10 12.91 -1.26
N ALA A 180 4.12 13.39 -0.51
CA ALA A 180 3.79 12.89 0.81
C ALA A 180 2.38 12.32 0.81
N THR A 181 2.24 11.07 1.24
CA THR A 181 0.95 10.45 1.53
C THR A 181 0.71 10.45 3.03
N THR A 182 -0.54 10.58 3.45
CA THR A 182 -0.94 10.54 4.85
C THR A 182 -2.13 9.63 5.09
N GLY A 183 -2.32 9.24 6.34
CA GLY A 183 -3.53 8.53 6.77
C GLY A 183 -4.83 9.32 6.57
N PHE A 184 -4.78 10.63 6.32
CA PHE A 184 -5.96 11.45 5.97
C PHE A 184 -6.46 11.23 4.54
N GLY A 185 -5.78 10.39 3.74
CA GLY A 185 -6.18 10.12 2.37
C GLY A 185 -5.92 11.28 1.42
N VAL A 186 -4.88 12.06 1.71
CA VAL A 186 -4.39 13.17 0.88
C VAL A 186 -2.99 12.83 0.39
N LEU A 187 -2.76 13.04 -0.91
CA LEU A 187 -1.43 13.13 -1.50
C LEU A 187 -1.07 14.60 -1.67
N THR A 188 0.03 15.03 -1.05
CA THR A 188 0.51 16.41 -1.12
C THR A 188 1.84 16.46 -1.85
N ALA A 189 1.96 17.36 -2.83
CA ALA A 189 3.22 17.71 -3.45
C ALA A 189 3.78 18.98 -2.81
N LEU A 190 5.01 18.90 -2.31
CA LEU A 190 5.72 19.98 -1.64
C LEU A 190 6.96 20.37 -2.43
N ARG A 191 7.27 21.65 -2.54
CA ARG A 191 8.58 22.09 -3.02
C ARG A 191 9.64 21.73 -1.98
N ALA A 192 10.68 21.02 -2.39
CA ALA A 192 11.69 20.50 -1.48
C ALA A 192 12.49 21.61 -0.77
N THR A 193 12.63 22.79 -1.37
CA THR A 193 13.45 23.89 -0.83
C THR A 193 12.81 24.63 0.34
N ASP A 194 11.48 24.73 0.39
CA ASP A 194 10.76 25.58 1.35
C ASP A 194 9.54 24.90 2.01
N GLY A 195 9.19 23.68 1.60
CA GLY A 195 8.02 22.96 2.11
C GLY A 195 6.67 23.56 1.69
N SER A 196 6.65 24.49 0.72
CA SER A 196 5.41 25.05 0.20
C SER A 196 4.64 24.03 -0.62
N VAL A 197 3.31 24.02 -0.46
CA VAL A 197 2.41 23.13 -1.19
C VAL A 197 2.32 23.59 -2.64
N LEU A 198 2.63 22.68 -3.57
CA LEU A 198 2.45 22.87 -5.01
C LEU A 198 1.04 22.47 -5.43
N TRP A 199 0.55 21.34 -4.92
CA TRP A 199 -0.81 20.86 -5.12
C TRP A 199 -1.15 19.76 -4.09
N GLU A 200 -2.45 19.50 -3.95
CA GLU A 200 -3.00 18.42 -3.14
C GLU A 200 -4.05 17.64 -3.93
N GLN A 201 -4.07 16.32 -3.77
CA GLN A 201 -5.08 15.45 -4.35
C GLN A 201 -5.73 14.63 -3.24
N LYS A 202 -7.05 14.80 -3.09
CA LYS A 202 -7.87 13.99 -2.17
C LYS A 202 -8.16 12.64 -2.82
N LEU A 203 -7.92 11.56 -2.08
CA LEU A 203 -8.05 10.18 -2.57
C LEU A 203 -9.25 9.46 -1.96
N GLY A 204 -9.93 10.08 -0.99
CA GLY A 204 -11.18 9.60 -0.40
C GLY A 204 -11.01 8.44 0.60
N ALA A 205 -9.84 7.84 0.69
CA ALA A 205 -9.50 6.82 1.67
C ALA A 205 -8.02 6.96 2.11
N PRO A 206 -7.67 6.55 3.34
CA PRO A 206 -6.31 6.65 3.86
C PRO A 206 -5.26 6.05 2.91
N VAL A 207 -4.12 6.73 2.78
CA VAL A 207 -2.96 6.25 2.03
C VAL A 207 -1.76 6.20 2.95
N THR A 208 -1.58 5.04 3.59
CA THR A 208 -0.60 4.89 4.67
C THR A 208 0.76 4.36 4.21
N ALA A 209 0.93 4.09 2.91
CA ALA A 209 2.18 3.63 2.32
C ALA A 209 2.87 4.78 1.56
N ALA A 210 4.20 4.71 1.46
CA ALA A 210 4.97 5.67 0.68
C ALA A 210 4.57 5.64 -0.82
N PRO A 211 4.44 6.82 -1.47
CA PRO A 211 4.17 6.88 -2.90
C PRO A 211 5.36 6.38 -3.72
N MET A 212 5.07 5.96 -4.95
CA MET A 212 6.09 5.65 -5.96
C MET A 212 6.03 6.70 -7.06
N VAL A 213 7.15 7.34 -7.38
CA VAL A 213 7.18 8.43 -8.36
C VAL A 213 8.17 8.07 -9.46
N SER A 214 7.70 8.12 -10.69
CA SER A 214 8.56 7.89 -11.85
C SER A 214 7.96 8.48 -13.10
N LYS A 215 8.83 9.11 -13.92
CA LYS A 215 8.47 9.56 -15.28
C LYS A 215 7.27 10.51 -15.26
N GLY A 216 7.21 11.39 -14.26
CA GLY A 216 6.18 12.41 -14.15
C GLY A 216 4.83 11.92 -13.61
N ARG A 217 4.76 10.72 -13.02
CA ARG A 217 3.57 10.19 -12.36
C ARG A 217 3.86 9.75 -10.93
N VAL A 218 2.89 9.99 -10.05
CA VAL A 218 2.84 9.48 -8.69
C VAL A 218 1.84 8.32 -8.64
N TYR A 219 2.26 7.19 -8.10
CA TYR A 219 1.47 5.99 -7.91
C TYR A 219 1.23 5.75 -6.44
N VAL A 220 -0.03 5.50 -6.09
CA VAL A 220 -0.45 5.22 -4.71
C VAL A 220 -1.57 4.18 -4.69
N VAL A 221 -1.66 3.45 -3.58
CA VAL A 221 -2.77 2.53 -3.30
C VAL A 221 -3.41 2.95 -1.98
N SER A 222 -4.70 3.25 -2.02
CA SER A 222 -5.49 3.61 -0.84
C SER A 222 -6.06 2.38 -0.15
N ARG A 223 -6.43 2.53 1.12
CA ARG A 223 -6.97 1.43 1.96
C ARG A 223 -8.33 0.90 1.51
N ASP A 224 -9.03 1.59 0.62
CA ASP A 224 -10.23 1.11 -0.06
C ASP A 224 -9.91 0.26 -1.31
N ASN A 225 -8.68 -0.24 -1.42
CA ASN A 225 -8.18 -1.07 -2.52
C ASN A 225 -8.23 -0.38 -3.90
N ARG A 226 -8.08 0.94 -3.94
CA ARG A 226 -7.97 1.70 -5.19
C ARG A 226 -6.53 2.11 -5.48
N ALA A 227 -6.05 1.78 -6.67
CA ALA A 227 -4.79 2.27 -7.21
C ALA A 227 -5.02 3.55 -8.00
N TRP A 228 -4.09 4.50 -7.88
CA TRP A 228 -4.15 5.79 -8.55
C TRP A 228 -2.83 6.08 -9.27
N ALA A 229 -2.92 6.71 -10.45
CA ALA A 229 -1.81 7.43 -11.06
C ALA A 229 -2.15 8.90 -11.19
N ILE A 230 -1.26 9.76 -10.71
CA ILE A 230 -1.48 11.19 -10.57
C ILE A 230 -0.33 11.93 -11.24
N ASN A 231 -0.66 12.93 -12.05
CA ASN A 231 0.31 13.74 -12.76
C ASN A 231 1.11 14.63 -11.79
N THR A 232 2.43 14.47 -11.82
CA THR A 232 3.37 15.20 -10.94
C THR A 232 3.30 16.73 -11.06
N LYS A 233 2.91 17.26 -12.22
CA LYS A 233 2.94 18.71 -12.49
C LYS A 233 1.76 19.47 -11.92
N ASN A 234 0.58 18.83 -11.86
CA ASN A 234 -0.67 19.52 -11.55
C ASN A 234 -1.59 18.75 -10.60
N GLY A 235 -1.18 17.58 -10.12
CA GLY A 235 -1.96 16.76 -9.18
C GLY A 235 -3.20 16.12 -9.78
N ARG A 236 -3.43 16.21 -11.10
CA ARG A 236 -4.60 15.61 -11.74
C ARG A 236 -4.45 14.09 -11.82
N VAL A 237 -5.56 13.40 -11.58
CA VAL A 237 -5.63 11.94 -11.75
C VAL A 237 -5.56 11.61 -13.23
N ASP A 238 -4.52 10.88 -13.64
CA ASP A 238 -4.39 10.32 -14.99
C ASP A 238 -5.31 9.10 -15.13
N TRP A 239 -5.31 8.23 -14.12
CA TRP A 239 -6.22 7.08 -14.03
C TRP A 239 -6.40 6.62 -12.58
N GLN A 240 -7.50 5.90 -12.34
CA GLN A 240 -7.76 5.17 -11.11
C GLN A 240 -8.26 3.76 -11.44
N GLN A 241 -7.91 2.78 -10.62
CA GLN A 241 -8.30 1.39 -10.79
C GLN A 241 -8.74 0.81 -9.45
N GLN A 242 -9.97 0.34 -9.37
CA GLN A 242 -10.46 -0.43 -8.23
C GLN A 242 -9.91 -1.86 -8.34
N SER A 243 -9.32 -2.38 -7.26
CA SER A 243 -9.04 -3.82 -7.15
C SER A 243 -10.36 -4.56 -6.99
N THR A 244 -10.45 -5.76 -7.55
CA THR A 244 -11.57 -6.66 -7.27
C THR A 244 -11.70 -6.84 -5.76
N THR A 245 -12.90 -6.62 -5.22
CA THR A 245 -13.23 -7.04 -3.87
C THR A 245 -13.05 -8.56 -3.86
N ALA A 246 -12.08 -9.04 -3.10
CA ALA A 246 -12.18 -10.41 -2.62
C ALA A 246 -13.42 -10.38 -1.73
N ASP A 247 -14.55 -10.87 -2.23
CA ASP A 247 -15.58 -11.38 -1.34
C ASP A 247 -14.85 -12.45 -0.53
N ALA A 248 -14.47 -12.11 0.70
CA ALA A 248 -14.02 -13.09 1.66
C ALA A 248 -15.23 -14.01 1.88
N GLY A 249 -15.22 -15.13 1.15
CA GLY A 249 -16.20 -16.20 1.27
C GLY A 249 -16.16 -16.87 2.64
#